data_AF-A0A9X3UKT4-F1
#
_entry.id   AF-A0A9X3UKT4-F1
#
_cell.length_a   1.000
_cell.length_b   1.000
_cell.length_c   1.000
_cell.angle_alpha   90.00
_cell.angle_beta   90.00
_cell.angle_gamma   90.00
#
_symmetry.space_group_name_H-M   'P 1'
#
loop_
_entity.id
_entity.type
_entity.pdbx_description
1 polymer ?
#
loop_
_entity_poly.entity_id
_entity_poly.type
_entity_poly.pdbx_seq_one_letter_code
_entity_poly.pdbx_strand_id
1 'polypeptide(L)'
;MQDDEPSDIRPDINRITSGDELKRWYWRKDELIAHARTIGVKTTSGKFVILDRIAHYLDTGETKFPGDEKVRTKSKFDWHSEALTHETVITDSYKNTQNVRRFFKSAVGDQFKFNIAFMEWMKSNTGRTLGDACAAYLQIKDMENTPGYRTRIKDHNQFNQYTRDFLEDNPDLGLSDVRRIWAEKIKRPSATGRHVYDRSDLKLGGED
;
A
#
# COMPACT_ATOMS: atom_id res chain seq x y z
N MET A 1 33.73 -22.66 0.21
CA MET A 1 32.79 -21.65 0.72
C MET A 1 33.22 -20.35 0.07
N GLN A 2 32.58 -19.98 -1.05
CA GLN A 2 32.78 -18.66 -1.62
C GLN A 2 31.82 -17.75 -0.87
N ASP A 3 32.37 -16.81 -0.12
CA ASP A 3 31.60 -15.70 0.41
C ASP A 3 31.19 -14.85 -0.80
N ASP A 4 29.92 -14.97 -1.21
CA ASP A 4 29.32 -14.09 -2.21
C ASP A 4 29.25 -12.70 -1.61
N GLU A 5 30.23 -11.85 -1.95
CA GLU A 5 30.17 -10.41 -1.75
C GLU A 5 28.81 -9.89 -2.28
N PRO A 6 28.03 -9.14 -1.49
CA PRO A 6 26.72 -8.68 -1.92
C PRO A 6 26.86 -7.74 -3.12
N SER A 7 26.36 -8.17 -4.29
CA SER A 7 26.34 -7.34 -5.48
C SER A 7 25.48 -6.09 -5.27
N ASP A 8 25.97 -4.94 -5.73
CA ASP A 8 25.22 -3.67 -5.74
C ASP A 8 24.14 -3.59 -6.84
N ILE A 9 24.05 -4.61 -7.70
CA ILE A 9 23.12 -4.67 -8.83
C ILE A 9 21.98 -5.63 -8.50
N ARG A 10 20.74 -5.17 -8.69
CA ARG A 10 19.54 -5.98 -8.49
C ARG A 10 19.61 -7.29 -9.30
N PRO A 11 19.61 -8.46 -8.66
CA PRO A 11 19.72 -9.75 -9.33
C PRO A 11 18.41 -10.08 -10.09
N ASP A 12 18.47 -11.09 -10.96
CA ASP A 12 17.26 -11.74 -11.46
C ASP A 12 16.54 -12.37 -10.26
N ILE A 13 15.23 -12.12 -10.15
CA ILE A 13 14.40 -12.66 -9.07
C ILE A 13 14.47 -14.20 -8.98
N ASN A 14 14.68 -14.89 -10.10
CA ASN A 14 14.79 -16.34 -10.13
C ASN A 14 16.10 -16.88 -9.53
N ARG A 15 17.10 -16.02 -9.30
CA ARG A 15 18.37 -16.40 -8.68
C ARG A 15 18.39 -16.19 -7.17
N ILE A 16 17.32 -15.62 -6.61
CA ILE A 16 17.23 -15.35 -5.18
C ILE A 16 16.78 -16.62 -4.46
N THR A 17 17.50 -16.95 -3.38
CA THR A 17 17.31 -18.20 -2.65
C THR A 17 16.79 -18.01 -1.22
N SER A 18 16.70 -16.77 -0.73
CA SER A 18 16.15 -16.47 0.60
C SER A 18 15.18 -15.29 0.57
N GLY A 19 14.22 -15.30 1.50
CA GLY A 19 13.26 -14.24 1.68
C GLY A 19 13.89 -12.93 2.16
N ASP A 20 14.94 -13.00 2.97
CA ASP A 20 15.69 -11.83 3.42
C ASP A 20 16.38 -11.13 2.26
N GLU A 21 17.04 -11.88 1.38
CA GLU A 21 17.67 -11.31 0.18
C GLU A 21 16.61 -10.72 -0.76
N LEU A 22 15.50 -11.44 -0.99
CA LEU A 22 14.39 -10.95 -1.81
C LEU A 22 13.88 -9.58 -1.35
N LYS A 23 13.76 -9.39 -0.02
CA LYS A 23 13.22 -8.20 0.61
C LYS A 23 14.16 -7.00 0.54
N ARG A 24 15.45 -7.18 0.27
CA ARG A 24 16.39 -6.05 0.08
C ARG A 24 16.13 -5.26 -1.19
N TRP A 25 15.45 -5.84 -2.17
CA TRP A 25 15.29 -5.27 -3.50
C TRP A 25 13.89 -4.69 -3.75
N TYR A 26 13.82 -3.67 -4.60
CA TYR A 26 12.54 -3.16 -5.09
C TYR A 26 12.05 -3.98 -6.28
N TRP A 27 10.87 -4.58 -6.14
CA TRP A 27 10.21 -5.34 -7.21
C TRP A 27 8.97 -4.63 -7.72
N ARG A 28 8.74 -4.59 -9.02
CA ARG A 28 7.42 -4.23 -9.54
C ARG A 28 6.42 -5.35 -9.28
N LYS A 29 5.14 -5.01 -9.22
CA LYS A 29 4.08 -5.99 -8.92
C LYS A 29 3.97 -7.08 -10.00
N ASP A 30 4.16 -6.71 -11.26
CA ASP A 30 4.15 -7.65 -12.39
C ASP A 30 5.32 -8.63 -12.34
N GLU A 31 6.52 -8.19 -11.95
CA GLU A 31 7.67 -9.07 -11.72
C GLU A 31 7.36 -10.11 -10.62
N LEU A 32 6.82 -9.66 -9.49
CA LEU A 32 6.42 -10.56 -8.39
C LEU A 32 5.32 -11.54 -8.82
N ILE A 33 4.32 -11.08 -9.59
CA ILE A 33 3.26 -11.95 -10.10
C ILE A 33 3.82 -13.01 -11.05
N ALA A 34 4.74 -12.62 -11.95
CA ALA A 34 5.35 -13.55 -12.89
C ALA A 34 6.13 -14.63 -12.15
N HIS A 35 6.99 -14.25 -11.21
CA HIS A 35 7.77 -15.20 -10.42
C HIS A 35 6.87 -16.09 -9.53
N ALA A 36 5.90 -15.50 -8.82
CA ALA A 36 4.97 -16.27 -7.98
C ALA A 36 4.20 -17.35 -8.77
N ARG A 37 3.83 -17.08 -10.04
CA ARG A 37 3.21 -18.10 -10.91
C ARG A 37 4.15 -19.28 -11.20
N THR A 38 5.42 -19.00 -11.45
CA THR A 38 6.43 -20.03 -11.73
C THR A 38 6.61 -20.98 -10.54
N ILE A 39 6.60 -20.45 -9.32
CA ILE A 39 6.78 -21.24 -8.09
C ILE A 39 5.47 -21.74 -7.46
N GLY A 40 4.32 -21.56 -8.13
CA GLY A 40 3.02 -22.02 -7.64
C GLY A 40 2.45 -21.26 -6.42
N VAL A 41 2.98 -20.06 -6.15
CA VAL A 41 2.52 -19.18 -5.07
C VAL A 41 1.33 -18.32 -5.53
N LYS A 42 0.40 -18.07 -4.62
CA LYS A 42 -0.79 -17.29 -4.89
C LYS A 42 -0.46 -15.82 -5.21
N THR A 43 -1.07 -15.29 -6.27
CA THR A 43 -0.80 -13.94 -6.82
C THR A 43 -1.87 -12.89 -6.50
N THR A 44 -2.97 -13.28 -5.85
CA THR A 44 -4.02 -12.34 -5.41
C THR A 44 -3.50 -11.49 -4.24
N SER A 45 -3.99 -10.27 -4.04
CA SER A 45 -3.61 -9.30 -2.99
C SER A 45 -2.62 -8.21 -3.45
N GLY A 46 -2.22 -7.34 -2.50
CA GLY A 46 -1.29 -6.24 -2.71
C GLY A 46 0.14 -6.71 -2.94
N LYS A 47 0.98 -5.83 -3.52
CA LYS A 47 2.39 -6.11 -3.86
C LYS A 47 3.17 -6.75 -2.71
N PHE A 48 3.08 -6.19 -1.51
CA PHE A 48 3.83 -6.67 -0.33
C PHE A 48 3.39 -8.04 0.14
N VAL A 49 2.10 -8.36 0.06
CA VAL A 49 1.62 -9.71 0.40
C VAL A 49 2.16 -10.74 -0.59
N ILE A 50 2.23 -10.40 -1.90
CA ILE A 50 2.84 -11.30 -2.88
C ILE A 50 4.34 -11.47 -2.59
N LEU A 51 5.05 -10.38 -2.26
CA LEU A 51 6.45 -10.41 -1.84
C LEU A 51 6.66 -11.33 -0.62
N ASP A 52 5.85 -11.16 0.43
CA ASP A 52 5.94 -11.95 1.67
C ASP A 52 5.66 -13.44 1.44
N ARG A 53 4.76 -13.77 0.51
CA ARG A 53 4.51 -15.17 0.13
C ARG A 53 5.67 -15.79 -0.62
N ILE A 54 6.28 -15.05 -1.55
CA ILE A 54 7.47 -15.53 -2.26
C ILE A 54 8.60 -15.72 -1.25
N ALA A 55 8.84 -14.73 -0.39
CA ALA A 55 9.84 -14.82 0.68
C ALA A 55 9.62 -16.05 1.56
N HIS A 56 8.38 -16.27 2.02
CA HIS A 56 8.02 -17.45 2.80
C HIS A 56 8.33 -18.75 2.05
N TYR A 57 7.93 -18.85 0.77
CA TYR A 57 8.25 -20.02 -0.04
C TYR A 57 9.75 -20.26 -0.20
N LEU A 58 10.55 -19.20 -0.38
CA LEU A 58 12.02 -19.32 -0.45
C LEU A 58 12.61 -19.84 0.87
N ASP A 59 12.06 -19.39 2.00
CA ASP A 59 12.57 -19.76 3.33
C ASP A 59 12.11 -21.15 3.80
N THR A 60 10.92 -21.60 3.39
CA THR A 60 10.28 -22.82 3.93
C THR A 60 9.97 -23.90 2.89
N GLY A 61 9.93 -23.54 1.61
CA GLY A 61 9.39 -24.39 0.53
C GLY A 61 7.86 -24.49 0.50
N GLU A 62 7.15 -23.79 1.39
CA GLU A 62 5.69 -23.91 1.50
C GLU A 62 4.97 -22.84 0.67
N THR A 63 4.01 -23.26 -0.16
CA THR A 63 3.16 -22.35 -0.94
C THR A 63 1.99 -21.78 -0.13
N LYS A 64 1.68 -22.40 1.03
CA LYS A 64 0.63 -21.95 1.94
C LYS A 64 1.20 -20.92 2.91
N PHE A 65 0.96 -19.65 2.60
CA PHE A 65 1.34 -18.57 3.49
C PHE A 65 0.37 -18.45 4.69
N PRO A 66 0.84 -18.38 5.94
CA PRO A 66 -0.02 -18.25 7.12
C PRO A 66 -0.99 -17.05 7.06
N GLY A 67 -0.59 -15.95 6.42
CA GLY A 67 -1.44 -14.77 6.24
C GLY A 67 -2.58 -14.92 5.21
N ASP A 68 -2.74 -16.08 4.57
CA ASP A 68 -3.80 -16.33 3.58
C ASP A 68 -5.12 -16.80 4.18
N GLU A 69 -5.13 -17.11 5.48
CA GLU A 69 -6.33 -17.53 6.17
C GLU A 69 -7.41 -16.45 6.07
N LYS A 70 -8.55 -16.82 5.49
CA LYS A 70 -9.69 -15.90 5.37
C LYS A 70 -10.27 -15.67 6.75
N VAL A 71 -10.27 -14.41 7.20
CA VAL A 71 -11.11 -13.99 8.32
C VAL A 71 -12.56 -14.23 7.93
N ARG A 72 -13.25 -15.12 8.66
CA ARG A 72 -14.68 -15.36 8.45
C ARG A 72 -15.46 -14.20 9.07
N THR A 73 -16.25 -13.51 8.25
CA THR A 73 -17.19 -12.50 8.72
C THR A 73 -18.40 -13.18 9.36
N LYS A 74 -18.86 -12.67 10.50
CA LYS A 74 -20.01 -13.18 11.25
C LYS A 74 -21.32 -12.58 10.74
N SER A 75 -21.30 -11.32 10.32
CA SER A 75 -22.50 -10.63 9.85
C SER A 75 -23.00 -11.17 8.51
N LYS A 76 -24.33 -11.31 8.41
CA LYS A 76 -25.05 -11.66 7.18
C LYS A 76 -25.66 -10.44 6.47
N PHE A 77 -25.41 -9.23 6.97
CA PHE A 77 -25.97 -8.00 6.41
C PHE A 77 -25.51 -7.77 4.96
N ASP A 78 -26.44 -7.56 4.03
CA ASP A 78 -26.14 -7.31 2.63
C ASP A 78 -26.00 -5.81 2.32
N TRP A 79 -24.75 -5.34 2.41
CA TRP A 79 -24.37 -3.97 2.09
C TRP A 79 -24.67 -3.52 0.64
N HIS A 80 -25.09 -4.39 -0.27
CA HIS A 80 -25.44 -4.02 -1.65
C HIS A 80 -26.89 -3.56 -1.82
N SER A 81 -27.81 -4.05 -0.99
CA SER A 81 -29.26 -3.84 -1.21
C SER A 81 -30.05 -3.52 0.05
N GLU A 82 -29.54 -3.83 1.24
CA GLU A 82 -30.22 -3.49 2.50
C GLU A 82 -30.45 -1.98 2.61
N ALA A 83 -31.57 -1.60 3.21
CA ALA A 83 -31.86 -0.19 3.50
C ALA A 83 -30.84 0.35 4.52
N LEU A 84 -30.24 1.51 4.21
CA LEU A 84 -29.25 2.15 5.06
C LEU A 84 -29.85 3.38 5.72
N THR A 85 -29.77 3.45 7.04
CA THR A 85 -30.17 4.59 7.86
C THR A 85 -29.00 5.06 8.73
N HIS A 86 -29.15 6.20 9.41
CA HIS A 86 -28.13 6.68 10.35
C HIS A 86 -27.88 5.68 11.49
N GLU A 87 -28.87 4.89 11.88
CA GLU A 87 -28.80 3.89 12.95
C GLU A 87 -28.19 2.56 12.49
N THR A 88 -27.98 2.38 11.18
CA THR A 88 -27.40 1.14 10.65
C THR A 88 -26.01 0.92 11.22
N VAL A 89 -25.80 -0.22 11.87
CA VAL A 89 -24.53 -0.58 12.50
C VAL A 89 -23.54 -1.09 11.46
N ILE A 90 -22.31 -0.57 11.50
CA ILE A 90 -21.18 -1.03 10.70
C ILE A 90 -20.80 -2.42 11.18
N THR A 91 -20.95 -3.40 10.32
CA THR A 91 -20.68 -4.80 10.63
C THR A 91 -19.30 -5.23 10.15
N ASP A 92 -18.81 -6.37 10.65
CA ASP A 92 -17.54 -6.96 10.21
C ASP A 92 -17.51 -7.38 8.72
N SER A 93 -18.67 -7.45 8.07
CA SER A 93 -18.83 -7.67 6.62
C SER A 93 -18.93 -6.40 5.77
N TYR A 94 -18.70 -5.21 6.34
CA TYR A 94 -18.83 -3.92 5.66
C TYR A 94 -18.06 -3.83 4.33
N LYS A 95 -18.68 -3.22 3.32
CA LYS A 95 -18.10 -2.98 1.99
C LYS A 95 -18.45 -1.58 1.48
N ASN A 96 -17.51 -0.93 0.78
CA ASN A 96 -17.74 0.33 0.07
C ASN A 96 -18.56 0.11 -1.22
N THR A 97 -19.80 -0.33 -1.09
CA THR A 97 -20.70 -0.60 -2.22
C THR A 97 -21.26 0.70 -2.81
N GLN A 98 -21.91 0.61 -3.98
CA GLN A 98 -22.64 1.74 -4.52
C GLN A 98 -23.83 2.14 -3.64
N ASN A 99 -24.44 1.20 -2.91
CA ASN A 99 -25.50 1.49 -1.96
C ASN A 99 -25.00 2.39 -0.82
N VAL A 100 -23.87 2.03 -0.22
CA VAL A 100 -23.20 2.83 0.81
C VAL A 100 -22.80 4.20 0.27
N ARG A 101 -22.28 4.27 -0.97
CA ARG A 101 -21.97 5.55 -1.61
C ARG A 101 -23.19 6.46 -1.74
N ARG A 102 -24.34 5.91 -2.17
CA ARG A 102 -25.59 6.67 -2.28
C ARG A 102 -26.04 7.21 -0.93
N PHE A 103 -26.00 6.37 0.11
CA PHE A 103 -26.31 6.78 1.47
C PHE A 103 -25.44 7.98 1.90
N PHE A 104 -24.11 7.87 1.82
CA PHE A 104 -23.25 8.97 2.25
C PHE A 104 -23.39 10.22 1.39
N LYS A 105 -23.58 10.10 0.07
CA LYS A 105 -23.88 11.27 -0.76
C LYS A 105 -25.15 11.99 -0.31
N SER A 106 -26.20 11.24 0.04
CA SER A 106 -27.43 11.80 0.56
C SER A 106 -27.25 12.44 1.94
N ALA A 107 -26.40 11.85 2.80
CA ALA A 107 -26.26 12.27 4.19
C ALA A 107 -25.27 13.43 4.39
N VAL A 108 -24.16 13.46 3.62
CA VAL A 108 -23.08 14.45 3.79
C VAL A 108 -22.73 15.22 2.51
N GLY A 109 -23.47 15.00 1.42
CA GLY A 109 -23.39 15.77 0.17
C GLY A 109 -22.71 15.04 -1.00
N ASP A 110 -23.00 15.49 -2.22
CA ASP A 110 -22.58 14.84 -3.47
C ASP A 110 -21.07 14.78 -3.70
N GLN A 111 -20.33 15.66 -3.04
CA GLN A 111 -18.86 15.68 -3.01
C GLN A 111 -18.26 14.50 -2.24
N PHE A 112 -19.08 13.65 -1.60
CA PHE A 112 -18.63 12.48 -0.87
C PHE A 112 -17.71 11.57 -1.69
N LYS A 113 -16.54 11.25 -1.11
CA LYS A 113 -15.57 10.29 -1.65
C LYS A 113 -15.05 9.40 -0.53
N PHE A 114 -14.88 8.12 -0.82
CA PHE A 114 -14.11 7.22 0.04
C PHE A 114 -12.62 7.59 -0.04
N ASN A 115 -12.16 8.48 0.84
CA ASN A 115 -10.75 8.76 1.03
C ASN A 115 -10.10 7.74 1.99
N ILE A 116 -8.78 7.73 2.05
CA ILE A 116 -8.01 6.76 2.84
C ILE A 116 -8.32 6.88 4.34
N ALA A 117 -8.36 8.10 4.87
CA ALA A 117 -8.63 8.35 6.28
C ALA A 117 -10.01 7.84 6.71
N PHE A 118 -11.04 8.10 5.91
CA PHE A 118 -12.39 7.63 6.15
C PHE A 118 -12.50 6.12 6.04
N MET A 119 -11.85 5.49 5.05
CA MET A 119 -11.83 4.03 4.93
C MET A 119 -11.14 3.35 6.12
N GLU A 120 -10.12 3.98 6.71
CA GLU A 120 -9.48 3.49 7.93
C GLU A 120 -10.37 3.64 9.14
N TRP A 121 -11.03 4.79 9.27
CA TRP A 121 -12.03 5.00 10.30
C TRP A 121 -13.11 3.91 10.23
N MET A 122 -13.67 3.64 9.04
CA MET A 122 -14.70 2.60 8.87
C MET A 122 -14.21 1.20 9.30
N LYS A 123 -12.96 0.84 8.98
CA LYS A 123 -12.38 -0.46 9.35
C LYS A 123 -12.19 -0.62 10.85
N SER A 124 -11.77 0.45 11.53
CA SER A 124 -11.51 0.43 12.98
C SER A 124 -12.77 0.59 13.84
N ASN A 125 -13.92 0.89 13.22
CA ASN A 125 -15.17 1.25 13.91
C ASN A 125 -16.32 0.28 13.62
N THR A 126 -16.03 -1.01 13.52
CA THR A 126 -17.08 -2.04 13.56
C THR A 126 -17.87 -1.93 14.86
N GLY A 127 -19.19 -1.91 14.78
CA GLY A 127 -20.10 -1.68 15.91
C GLY A 127 -20.57 -0.23 16.07
N ARG A 128 -19.97 0.74 15.37
CA ARG A 128 -20.49 2.12 15.28
C ARG A 128 -21.61 2.21 14.25
N THR A 129 -22.35 3.32 14.26
CA THR A 129 -23.44 3.56 13.31
C THR A 129 -22.98 4.30 12.06
N LEU A 130 -23.78 4.28 10.99
CA LEU A 130 -23.53 5.13 9.82
C LEU A 130 -23.69 6.63 10.13
N GLY A 131 -24.48 6.99 11.14
CA GLY A 131 -24.55 8.35 11.67
C GLY A 131 -23.22 8.80 12.27
N ASP A 132 -22.57 7.95 13.07
CA ASP A 132 -21.21 8.19 13.57
C ASP A 132 -20.21 8.34 12.42
N ALA A 133 -20.37 7.54 11.36
CA ALA A 133 -19.53 7.61 10.18
C ALA A 133 -19.71 8.94 9.41
N CYS A 134 -20.94 9.45 9.30
CA CYS A 134 -21.19 10.77 8.72
C CYS A 134 -20.50 11.88 9.51
N ALA A 135 -20.60 11.86 10.85
CA ALA A 135 -19.91 12.82 11.71
C ALA A 135 -18.39 12.73 11.55
N ALA A 136 -17.83 11.52 11.55
CA ALA A 136 -16.40 11.29 11.34
C ALA A 136 -15.93 11.77 9.95
N TYR A 137 -16.73 11.56 8.90
CA TYR A 137 -16.40 12.05 7.57
C TYR A 137 -16.30 13.57 7.52
N LEU A 138 -17.25 14.29 8.12
CA LEU A 138 -17.24 15.75 8.18
C LEU A 138 -16.01 16.26 8.96
N GLN A 139 -15.69 15.64 10.10
CA GLN A 139 -14.48 15.97 10.85
C GLN A 139 -13.20 15.74 10.02
N ILE A 140 -13.10 14.63 9.29
CA ILE A 140 -11.99 14.36 8.37
C ILE A 140 -11.90 15.46 7.29
N LYS A 141 -13.04 15.90 6.74
CA LYS A 141 -13.08 16.97 5.73
C LYS A 141 -12.63 18.31 6.30
N ASP A 142 -13.01 18.65 7.52
CA ASP A 142 -12.56 19.87 8.19
C ASP A 142 -11.06 19.85 8.45
N MET A 143 -10.53 18.71 8.89
CA MET A 143 -9.09 18.51 9.04
C MET A 143 -8.35 18.65 7.70
N GLU A 144 -8.88 18.07 6.62
CA GLU A 144 -8.30 18.18 5.28
C GLU A 144 -8.25 19.63 4.76
N ASN A 145 -9.18 20.49 5.21
CA ASN A 145 -9.25 21.90 4.83
C ASN A 145 -8.35 22.80 5.70
N THR A 146 -7.73 22.27 6.75
CA THR A 146 -6.85 23.04 7.63
C THR A 146 -5.54 23.39 6.90
N PRO A 147 -5.06 24.65 6.94
CA PRO A 147 -3.78 25.02 6.36
C PRO A 147 -2.64 24.16 6.91
N GLY A 148 -1.82 23.62 6.01
CA GLY A 148 -0.72 22.72 6.38
C GLY A 148 -1.12 21.27 6.63
N TYR A 149 -2.40 20.90 6.45
CA TYR A 149 -2.80 19.49 6.48
C TYR A 149 -2.02 18.68 5.43
N ARG A 150 -1.44 17.57 5.89
CA ARG A 150 -0.65 16.69 5.04
C ARG A 150 -1.06 15.24 5.28
N THR A 151 -1.47 14.56 4.22
CA THR A 151 -1.84 13.15 4.31
C THR A 151 -0.61 12.30 4.64
N ARG A 152 -0.80 11.27 5.47
CA ARG A 152 0.22 10.24 5.65
C ARG A 152 0.21 9.32 4.44
N ILE A 153 1.32 9.29 3.70
CA ILE A 153 1.52 8.29 2.65
C ILE A 153 1.75 6.96 3.34
N LYS A 154 0.97 5.95 2.95
CA LYS A 154 1.09 4.61 3.53
C LYS A 154 2.46 4.04 3.24
N ASP A 155 2.99 3.31 4.21
CA ASP A 155 4.35 2.78 4.17
C ASP A 155 4.58 1.96 2.88
N HIS A 156 3.59 1.20 2.40
CA HIS A 156 3.72 0.45 1.14
C HIS A 156 3.92 1.32 -0.13
N ASN A 157 3.57 2.61 -0.12
CA ASN A 157 3.70 3.52 -1.26
C ASN A 157 5.06 4.24 -1.29
N GLN A 158 6.14 3.46 -1.32
CA GLN A 158 7.52 3.96 -1.27
C GLN A 158 7.80 5.06 -2.31
N PHE A 159 7.40 4.87 -3.56
CA PHE A 159 7.62 5.85 -4.63
C PHE A 159 6.93 7.19 -4.35
N ASN A 160 5.71 7.18 -3.80
CA ASN A 160 5.00 8.42 -3.50
C ASN A 160 5.66 9.15 -2.33
N GLN A 161 6.14 8.42 -1.32
CA GLN A 161 6.90 9.00 -0.21
C GLN A 161 8.22 9.60 -0.72
N TYR A 162 8.97 8.83 -1.52
CA TYR A 162 10.20 9.28 -2.17
C TYR A 162 9.97 10.55 -3.00
N THR A 163 8.95 10.56 -3.86
CA THR A 163 8.60 11.73 -4.69
C THR A 163 8.36 12.96 -3.83
N ARG A 164 7.62 12.79 -2.73
CA ARG A 164 7.27 13.89 -1.84
C ARG A 164 8.49 14.46 -1.13
N ASP A 165 9.32 13.60 -0.56
CA ASP A 165 10.52 14.02 0.17
C ASP A 165 11.55 14.65 -0.77
N PHE A 166 11.70 14.08 -1.98
CA PHE A 166 12.57 14.60 -3.02
C PHE A 166 12.16 16.02 -3.44
N LEU A 167 10.89 16.25 -3.79
CA LEU A 167 10.44 17.56 -4.31
C LEU A 167 10.39 18.62 -3.20
N GLU A 168 10.25 18.22 -1.93
CA GLU A 168 10.33 19.12 -0.79
C GLU A 168 11.76 19.60 -0.54
N ASP A 169 12.75 18.73 -0.71
CA ASP A 169 14.18 19.09 -0.57
C ASP A 169 14.74 19.78 -1.83
N ASN A 170 14.08 19.65 -2.98
CA ASN A 170 14.54 20.15 -4.28
C ASN A 170 13.42 20.90 -5.03
N PRO A 171 13.09 22.15 -4.63
CA PRO A 171 11.95 22.89 -5.19
C PRO A 171 12.10 23.27 -6.67
N ASP A 172 13.33 23.31 -7.19
CA ASP A 172 13.62 23.63 -8.59
C ASP A 172 13.57 22.39 -9.52
N LEU A 173 13.44 21.19 -8.95
CA LEU A 173 13.40 19.93 -9.71
C LEU A 173 11.97 19.44 -9.94
N GLY A 174 11.82 18.65 -11.00
CA GLY A 174 10.53 18.16 -11.46
C GLY A 174 10.32 16.66 -11.27
N LEU A 175 9.11 16.21 -11.61
CA LEU A 175 8.76 14.78 -11.59
C LEU A 175 9.62 13.95 -12.59
N SER A 176 10.17 14.58 -13.63
CA SER A 176 11.15 13.96 -14.53
C SER A 176 12.42 13.54 -13.78
N ASP A 177 12.95 14.39 -12.92
CA ASP A 177 14.15 14.14 -12.12
C ASP A 177 13.90 13.07 -11.08
N VAL A 178 12.75 13.16 -10.40
CA VAL A 178 12.29 12.10 -9.48
C VAL A 178 12.31 10.74 -10.18
N ARG A 179 11.73 10.64 -11.38
CA ARG A 179 11.64 9.36 -12.11
C ARG A 179 13.01 8.84 -12.52
N ARG A 180 13.88 9.70 -13.03
CA ARG A 180 15.26 9.36 -13.42
C ARG A 180 16.05 8.83 -12.23
N ILE A 181 16.08 9.59 -11.14
CA ILE A 181 16.86 9.24 -9.95
C ILE A 181 16.27 8.02 -9.24
N TRP A 182 14.93 7.94 -9.13
CA TRP A 182 14.26 6.77 -8.59
C TRP A 182 14.60 5.49 -9.36
N ALA A 183 14.67 5.56 -10.70
CA ALA A 183 15.03 4.42 -11.53
C ALA A 183 16.44 3.88 -11.22
N GLU A 184 17.38 4.75 -10.84
CA GLU A 184 18.71 4.32 -10.38
C GLU A 184 18.70 3.85 -8.92
N LYS A 185 17.96 4.52 -8.04
CA LYS A 185 17.82 4.14 -6.61
C LYS A 185 17.33 2.71 -6.44
N ILE A 186 16.32 2.30 -7.21
CA ILE A 186 15.71 0.97 -7.08
C ILE A 186 16.53 -0.18 -7.66
N LYS A 187 17.62 0.12 -8.39
CA LYS A 187 18.58 -0.90 -8.84
C LYS A 187 19.53 -1.35 -7.74
N ARG A 188 19.55 -0.64 -6.61
CA ARG A 188 20.44 -0.86 -5.48
C ARG A 188 19.70 -1.52 -4.31
N PRO A 189 20.40 -2.31 -3.47
CA PRO A 189 19.77 -2.95 -2.33
C PRO A 189 19.43 -1.93 -1.24
N SER A 190 18.46 -2.28 -0.41
CA SER A 190 18.16 -1.59 0.84
C SER A 190 18.26 -2.59 1.98
N ALA A 191 19.03 -2.26 3.02
CA ALA A 191 19.14 -3.09 4.21
C ALA A 191 17.78 -3.34 4.90
N THR A 192 16.83 -2.42 4.72
CA THR A 192 15.49 -2.50 5.32
C THR A 192 14.40 -2.88 4.31
N GLY A 193 14.76 -3.09 3.04
CA GLY A 193 13.79 -3.21 1.94
C GLY A 193 13.03 -1.94 1.62
N ARG A 194 13.50 -0.80 2.14
CA ARG A 194 12.92 0.53 1.97
C ARG A 194 13.83 1.41 1.14
N HIS A 195 13.31 1.92 0.04
CA HIS A 195 13.97 2.92 -0.81
C HIS A 195 13.41 4.29 -0.44
N VAL A 196 14.09 4.94 0.51
CA VAL A 196 13.77 6.29 1.00
C VAL A 196 14.70 7.29 0.34
N TYR A 197 14.19 8.50 0.11
CA TYR A 197 14.97 9.61 -0.43
C TYR A 197 16.10 9.98 0.54
N ASP A 198 17.29 10.14 -0.01
CA ASP A 198 18.42 10.77 0.65
C ASP A 198 19.02 11.81 -0.31
N ARG A 199 19.55 12.93 0.20
CA ARG A 199 20.11 13.98 -0.66
C ARG A 199 21.27 13.49 -1.53
N SER A 200 22.01 12.47 -1.08
CA SER A 200 23.05 11.84 -1.90
C SER A 200 22.50 11.15 -3.17
N ASP A 201 21.19 10.89 -3.23
CA ASP A 201 20.54 10.29 -4.41
C ASP A 201 20.64 11.20 -5.65
N LEU A 202 20.82 12.52 -5.48
CA LEU A 202 21.06 13.43 -6.61
C LEU A 202 22.26 13.01 -7.47
N LYS A 203 23.29 12.40 -6.84
CA LYS A 203 24.48 11.88 -7.54
C LYS A 203 24.18 10.66 -8.41
N LEU A 204 23.05 9.99 -8.18
CA LEU A 204 22.61 8.84 -8.97
C LEU A 204 22.10 9.26 -10.34
N GLY A 205 21.56 10.48 -10.43
CA GLY A 205 20.93 10.97 -11.65
C GLY A 205 21.90 11.17 -12.80
N GLY A 206 23.20 11.27 -12.53
CA GLY A 206 24.22 11.66 -13.50
C GLY A 206 24.04 13.12 -13.92
N GLU A 207 24.85 13.99 -13.35
CA GLU A 207 25.35 15.20 -13.99
C GLU A 207 26.84 15.24 -13.63
N ASP A 208 27.70 15.10 -14.64
CA ASP A 208 29.09 15.56 -14.57
C ASP A 208 29.10 17.10 -14.50
#